data_AF-A0A7W7ZJD7-F1
#
_entry.id   AF-A0A7W7ZJD7-F1
#
_cell.length_a   1.000
_cell.length_b   1.000
_cell.length_c   1.000
_cell.angle_alpha   90.00
_cell.angle_beta   90.00
_cell.angle_gamma   90.00
#
_symmetry.space_group_name_H-M   'P 1'
#
loop_
_entity.id
_entity.type
_entity.pdbx_description
1 polymer ?
#
loop_
_entity_poly.entity_id
_entity_poly.type
_entity_poly.pdbx_seq_one_letter_code
_entity_poly.pdbx_strand_id
1 'polypeptide(L)'
;MSQLLAVGVLLAALSMDIVAQNIGIPIAKAFASGQLPVVPSTLFIPKNGQATDECQRELQTFKVIASRFALPRKWRFYVVCDEASWDSYVHHIRVEKHLAPSTPVYGVTYLDAGYTIMRGPKLLRPDALTTPEHIVAHELAHIYLQSIDEISVEALAMLWLAGNNAAPIQ
;
A
#
# COMPACT_ATOMS: atom_id res chain seq x y z
N MET A 1 -40.48 37.47 12.52
CA MET A 1 -40.02 36.54 11.46
C MET A 1 -38.62 36.96 11.06
N SER A 2 -37.60 36.17 11.41
CA SER A 2 -36.26 36.17 10.81
C SER A 2 -35.47 35.03 11.48
N GLN A 3 -35.40 33.88 10.81
CA GLN A 3 -34.55 32.77 11.20
C GLN A 3 -33.19 32.94 10.49
N LEU A 4 -32.10 33.03 11.26
CA LEU A 4 -30.74 32.90 10.75
C LEU A 4 -30.44 31.41 10.55
N LEU A 5 -30.07 31.03 9.32
CA LEU A 5 -29.55 29.73 8.95
C LEU A 5 -28.13 29.55 9.52
N ALA A 6 -27.97 28.58 10.42
CA ALA A 6 -26.68 28.05 10.81
C ALA A 6 -26.17 27.15 9.67
N VAL A 7 -25.10 27.58 9.00
CA VAL A 7 -24.38 26.75 8.03
C VAL A 7 -23.50 25.76 8.82
N GLY A 8 -24.03 24.56 9.04
CA GLY A 8 -23.27 23.43 9.54
C GLY A 8 -22.34 22.91 8.46
N VAL A 9 -21.04 23.12 8.62
CA VAL A 9 -20.00 22.43 7.85
C VAL A 9 -19.99 20.98 8.32
N LEU A 10 -20.57 20.10 7.50
CA LEU A 10 -20.54 18.67 7.69
C LEU A 10 -19.13 18.16 7.34
N LEU A 11 -18.25 17.99 8.32
CA LEU A 11 -17.07 17.14 8.17
C LEU A 11 -17.58 15.71 7.95
N ALA A 12 -17.64 15.27 6.70
CA ALA A 12 -17.75 13.86 6.39
C ALA A 12 -16.42 13.21 6.77
N ALA A 13 -16.36 12.63 7.97
CA ALA A 13 -15.32 11.69 8.32
C ALA A 13 -15.39 10.52 7.32
N LEU A 14 -14.42 10.45 6.42
CA LEU A 14 -14.22 9.31 5.53
C LEU A 14 -13.87 8.10 6.41
N SER A 15 -14.87 7.33 6.80
CA SER A 15 -14.65 6.04 7.45
C SER A 15 -14.11 5.07 6.42
N MET A 16 -12.79 4.91 6.40
CA MET A 16 -12.21 3.69 5.85
C MET A 16 -12.60 2.57 6.81
N ASP A 17 -13.63 1.79 6.46
CA ASP A 17 -13.97 0.57 7.18
C ASP A 17 -12.82 -0.43 7.02
N ILE A 18 -11.88 -0.35 7.96
CA ILE A 18 -10.75 -1.26 8.09
C ILE A 18 -11.29 -2.51 8.78
N VAL A 19 -11.58 -3.55 8.02
CA VAL A 19 -11.83 -4.88 8.57
C VAL A 19 -10.56 -5.70 8.41
N ALA A 20 -9.90 -6.01 9.52
CA ALA A 20 -8.81 -6.98 9.55
C ALA A 20 -9.41 -8.39 9.48
N GLN A 21 -9.25 -9.07 8.34
CA GLN A 21 -9.64 -10.48 8.21
C GLN A 21 -8.41 -11.38 8.16
N ASN A 22 -8.58 -12.53 8.77
CA ASN A 22 -7.56 -13.51 9.07
C ASN A 22 -7.66 -14.64 8.05
N ILE A 23 -6.81 -14.64 7.03
CA ILE A 23 -6.90 -15.61 5.93
C ILE A 23 -5.65 -16.49 5.94
N GLY A 24 -5.75 -17.66 6.56
CA GLY A 24 -4.71 -18.69 6.60
C GLY A 24 -4.71 -19.59 5.35
N ILE A 25 -4.39 -19.04 4.18
CA ILE A 25 -4.20 -19.82 2.94
C ILE A 25 -2.72 -19.75 2.55
N PRO A 26 -2.07 -20.85 2.10
CA PRO A 26 -0.75 -20.76 1.47
C PRO A 26 -0.81 -19.79 0.28
N ILE A 27 -0.19 -18.63 0.51
CA ILE A 27 -0.18 -17.41 -0.30
C ILE A 27 -0.05 -17.71 -1.80
N ALA A 28 0.91 -18.56 -2.17
CA ALA A 28 1.17 -18.93 -3.56
C ALA A 28 -0.04 -19.55 -4.28
N LYS A 29 -0.91 -20.32 -3.58
CA LYS A 29 -2.11 -20.91 -4.17
C LYS A 29 -3.27 -19.92 -4.31
N ALA A 30 -3.42 -19.00 -3.36
CA ALA A 30 -4.46 -17.96 -3.42
C ALA A 30 -4.16 -16.91 -4.51
N PHE A 31 -2.89 -16.57 -4.69
CA PHE A 31 -2.44 -15.70 -5.79
C PHE A 31 -2.57 -16.38 -7.16
N ALA A 32 -2.22 -17.68 -7.26
CA ALA A 32 -2.31 -18.41 -8.52
C ALA A 32 -3.74 -18.70 -8.99
N SER A 33 -4.74 -18.73 -8.11
CA SER A 33 -6.13 -19.03 -8.45
C SER A 33 -6.98 -17.81 -8.80
N GLY A 34 -6.46 -16.58 -8.65
CA GLY A 34 -7.23 -15.35 -8.86
C GLY A 34 -8.39 -15.17 -7.87
N GLN A 35 -8.50 -16.03 -6.86
CA GLN A 35 -9.56 -16.03 -5.86
C GLN A 35 -9.03 -15.47 -4.54
N LEU A 36 -8.69 -14.18 -4.54
CA LEU A 36 -8.66 -13.44 -3.28
C LEU A 36 -10.09 -12.97 -3.00
N PRO A 37 -10.67 -13.26 -1.82
CA PRO A 37 -11.97 -12.70 -1.46
C PRO A 37 -11.90 -11.16 -1.60
N VAL A 38 -13.00 -10.56 -2.03
CA VAL A 38 -13.17 -9.10 -2.03
C VAL A 38 -13.28 -8.67 -0.57
N VAL A 39 -12.13 -8.44 0.05
CA VAL A 39 -12.01 -7.94 1.43
C VAL A 39 -11.81 -6.42 1.36
N PRO A 40 -12.34 -5.62 2.30
CA PRO A 40 -12.02 -4.19 2.42
C PRO A 40 -10.51 -3.94 2.35
N SER A 41 -10.16 -2.72 1.95
CA SER A 41 -8.93 -2.22 1.29
C SER A 41 -7.57 -2.57 1.91
N THR A 42 -7.51 -3.38 2.97
CA THR A 42 -6.29 -3.85 3.63
C THR A 42 -6.46 -5.32 4.03
N LEU A 43 -5.87 -6.25 3.26
CA LEU A 43 -5.79 -7.65 3.68
C LEU A 43 -4.41 -7.91 4.32
N PHE A 44 -4.46 -8.60 5.47
CA PHE A 44 -3.32 -9.08 6.23
C PHE A 44 -3.09 -10.54 5.91
N ILE A 45 -1.82 -10.97 5.87
CA ILE A 45 -1.50 -12.40 5.75
C ILE A 45 -0.57 -12.83 6.88
N PRO A 46 -1.10 -13.22 8.05
CA PRO A 46 -0.29 -13.78 9.11
C PRO A 46 0.09 -15.24 8.82
N LYS A 47 1.35 -15.62 9.09
CA LYS A 47 1.83 -17.00 8.99
C LYS A 47 1.06 -18.00 9.88
N ASN A 48 0.52 -17.53 11.02
CA ASN A 48 -0.13 -18.35 12.06
C ASN A 48 -1.53 -17.85 12.48
N GLY A 49 -2.21 -17.07 11.64
CA GLY A 49 -3.59 -16.68 11.93
C GLY A 49 -3.77 -15.63 13.04
N GLN A 50 -2.75 -14.89 13.47
CA GLN A 50 -2.96 -13.62 14.19
C GLN A 50 -1.90 -12.63 13.71
N ALA A 51 -2.32 -11.41 13.37
CA ALA A 51 -1.39 -10.33 13.07
C ALA A 51 -0.66 -9.98 14.36
N THR A 52 0.68 -10.06 14.35
CA THR A 52 1.52 -9.63 15.47
C THR A 52 1.35 -8.13 15.71
N ASP A 53 1.65 -7.66 16.91
CA ASP A 53 1.65 -6.22 17.22
C ASP A 53 2.56 -5.43 16.25
N GLU A 54 3.66 -6.05 15.82
CA GLU A 54 4.55 -5.47 14.82
C GLU A 54 3.86 -5.30 13.47
N CYS A 55 3.17 -6.33 12.97
CA CYS A 55 2.38 -6.27 11.73
C CYS A 55 1.28 -5.19 11.79
N GLN A 56 0.63 -5.04 12.96
CA GLN A 56 -0.35 -3.98 13.16
C GLN A 56 0.29 -2.59 13.08
N ARG A 57 1.48 -2.41 13.66
CA ARG A 57 2.25 -1.16 13.54
C ARG A 57 2.66 -0.87 12.11
N GLU A 58 3.13 -1.86 11.36
CA GLU A 58 3.48 -1.72 9.94
C GLU A 58 2.27 -1.24 9.13
N LEU A 59 1.11 -1.88 9.30
CA LEU A 59 -0.10 -1.43 8.63
C LEU A 59 -0.52 -0.03 9.06
N GLN A 60 -0.42 0.29 10.35
CA GLN A 60 -0.78 1.61 10.84
C GLN A 60 0.14 2.69 10.25
N THR A 61 1.44 2.42 10.15
CA THR A 61 2.40 3.30 9.47
C THR A 61 2.00 3.52 8.01
N PHE A 62 1.67 2.45 7.28
CA PHE A 62 1.15 2.59 5.91
C PHE A 62 -0.07 3.52 5.86
N LYS A 63 -1.09 3.27 6.68
CA LYS A 63 -2.32 4.07 6.68
C LYS A 63 -2.06 5.55 6.96
N VAL A 64 -1.21 5.84 7.95
CA VAL A 64 -0.85 7.23 8.29
C VAL A 64 -0.19 7.92 7.11
N ILE A 65 0.75 7.25 6.44
CA ILE A 65 1.46 7.82 5.30
C ILE A 65 0.52 7.96 4.10
N ALA A 66 -0.18 6.89 3.73
CA ALA A 66 -1.10 6.85 2.59
C ALA A 66 -2.26 7.84 2.73
N SER A 67 -2.68 8.17 3.96
CA SER A 67 -3.73 9.19 4.19
C SER A 67 -3.34 10.60 3.76
N ARG A 68 -2.05 10.86 3.53
CA ARG A 68 -1.54 12.14 3.00
C ARG A 68 -1.69 12.24 1.47
N PHE A 69 -2.08 11.15 0.82
CA PHE A 69 -2.21 11.04 -0.62
C PHE A 69 -3.68 10.84 -1.00
N ALA A 70 -4.07 11.37 -2.16
CA ALA A 70 -5.34 10.96 -2.74
C ALA A 70 -5.24 9.47 -3.09
N LEU A 71 -6.21 8.68 -2.65
CA LEU A 71 -6.29 7.26 -2.97
C LEU A 71 -7.51 7.02 -3.87
N PRO A 72 -7.38 6.19 -4.92
CA PRO A 72 -8.54 5.80 -5.71
C PRO A 72 -9.54 5.02 -4.85
N ARG A 73 -10.84 5.23 -5.10
CA ARG A 73 -11.91 4.58 -4.32
C ARG A 73 -11.93 3.04 -4.45
N LYS A 74 -11.30 2.48 -5.48
CA LYS A 74 -11.34 1.05 -5.82
C LYS A 74 -9.94 0.46 -5.95
N TRP A 75 -9.17 0.50 -4.87
CA TRP A 75 -7.85 -0.14 -4.81
C TRP A 75 -7.67 -0.95 -3.55
N ARG A 76 -6.92 -2.04 -3.65
CA ARG A 76 -6.64 -2.94 -2.53
C ARG A 76 -5.16 -2.88 -2.18
N PHE A 77 -4.86 -2.70 -0.90
CA PHE A 77 -3.51 -2.75 -0.40
C PHE A 77 -3.30 -4.00 0.45
N TYR A 78 -2.13 -4.60 0.32
CA TYR A 78 -1.72 -5.77 1.08
C TYR A 78 -0.38 -5.45 1.73
N VAL A 79 -0.24 -5.74 3.03
CA VAL A 79 1.03 -5.58 3.74
C VAL A 79 1.51 -6.96 4.18
N VAL A 80 2.68 -7.35 3.71
CA VAL A 80 3.34 -8.62 4.07
C VAL A 80 4.26 -8.34 5.25
N CYS A 81 3.92 -8.86 6.42
CA CYS A 81 4.54 -8.46 7.69
C CYS A 81 5.72 -9.30 8.14
N ASP A 82 6.19 -10.24 7.32
CA ASP A 82 7.37 -11.03 7.62
C ASP A 82 8.28 -11.18 6.40
N GLU A 83 9.58 -11.09 6.65
CA GLU A 83 10.59 -11.09 5.60
C GLU A 83 10.59 -12.39 4.79
N ALA A 84 10.36 -13.53 5.43
CA ALA A 84 10.38 -14.82 4.75
C ALA A 84 9.24 -14.96 3.73
N SER A 85 8.03 -14.53 4.08
CA SER A 85 6.90 -14.51 3.15
C SER A 85 7.11 -13.51 2.02
N TRP A 86 7.71 -12.34 2.31
CA TRP A 86 8.04 -11.35 1.29
C TRP A 86 9.08 -11.88 0.31
N ASP A 87 10.20 -12.41 0.80
CA ASP A 87 11.27 -12.94 -0.04
C ASP A 87 10.76 -14.11 -0.89
N SER A 88 9.94 -15.00 -0.31
CA SER A 88 9.29 -16.08 -1.07
C SER A 88 8.36 -15.55 -2.16
N TYR A 89 7.66 -14.45 -1.90
CA TYR A 89 6.76 -13.82 -2.87
C TYR A 89 7.54 -13.19 -4.02
N VAL A 90 8.53 -12.34 -3.74
CA VAL A 90 9.38 -11.67 -4.74
C VAL A 90 10.09 -12.69 -5.64
N HIS A 91 10.62 -13.76 -5.04
CA HIS A 91 11.25 -14.84 -5.79
C HIS A 91 10.27 -15.55 -6.74
N HIS A 92 9.02 -15.76 -6.30
CA HIS A 92 7.99 -16.43 -7.10
C HIS A 92 7.57 -15.61 -8.32
N ILE A 93 7.32 -14.31 -8.14
CA ILE A 93 6.89 -13.42 -9.23
C ILE A 93 8.05 -12.99 -10.15
N ARG A 94 9.29 -13.34 -9.80
CA ARG A 94 10.51 -13.08 -10.58
C ARG A 94 10.71 -11.59 -10.93
N VAL A 95 10.25 -10.67 -10.07
CA VAL A 95 10.48 -9.22 -10.25
C VAL A 95 11.97 -8.90 -10.37
N GLU A 96 12.81 -9.68 -9.69
CA GLU A 96 14.28 -9.62 -9.78
C GLU A 96 14.85 -9.73 -11.20
N LYS A 97 14.10 -10.28 -12.17
CA LYS A 97 14.57 -10.40 -13.57
C LYS A 97 14.58 -9.08 -14.34
N HIS A 98 13.77 -8.11 -13.90
CA HIS A 98 13.64 -6.82 -14.57
C HIS A 98 14.38 -5.70 -13.84
N LEU A 99 14.92 -5.98 -12.66
CA LEU A 99 15.73 -5.07 -11.87
C LEU A 99 17.20 -5.47 -11.95
N ALA A 100 18.09 -4.53 -11.65
CA ALA A 100 19.48 -4.87 -11.47
C ALA A 100 19.61 -5.91 -10.33
N PRO A 101 20.52 -6.90 -10.46
CA PRO A 101 20.79 -7.81 -9.35
C PRO A 101 21.09 -6.98 -8.10
N SER A 102 20.42 -7.28 -6.98
CA SER A 102 20.50 -6.60 -5.68
C SER A 102 19.68 -5.31 -5.47
N THR A 103 18.86 -4.86 -6.44
CA THR A 103 17.90 -3.78 -6.15
C THR A 103 16.82 -4.30 -5.17
N PRO A 104 16.67 -3.69 -3.98
CA PRO A 104 15.66 -4.11 -3.03
C PRO A 104 14.26 -3.77 -3.57
N VAL A 105 13.35 -4.73 -3.49
CA VAL A 105 11.93 -4.54 -3.80
C VAL A 105 11.19 -4.26 -2.49
N TYR A 106 10.48 -3.13 -2.44
CA TYR A 106 9.74 -2.68 -1.26
C TYR A 106 8.22 -2.76 -1.41
N GLY A 107 7.75 -2.75 -2.66
CA GLY A 107 6.36 -2.96 -3.02
C GLY A 107 6.25 -3.47 -4.45
N VAL A 108 5.04 -3.90 -4.80
CA VAL A 108 4.69 -4.29 -6.16
C VAL A 108 3.26 -3.84 -6.42
N THR A 109 3.07 -3.03 -7.45
CA THR A 109 1.77 -2.53 -7.88
C THR A 109 1.29 -3.23 -9.15
N TYR A 110 0.10 -3.84 -9.08
CA TYR A 110 -0.55 -4.53 -10.20
C TYR A 110 -1.68 -3.68 -10.74
N LEU A 111 -1.38 -2.91 -11.79
CA LEU A 111 -2.32 -1.93 -12.34
C LEU A 111 -3.63 -2.55 -12.82
N ASP A 112 -3.55 -3.57 -13.66
CA ASP A 112 -4.71 -4.25 -14.23
C ASP A 112 -5.57 -4.97 -13.18
N ALA A 113 -4.96 -5.40 -12.08
CA ALA A 113 -5.64 -6.15 -11.02
C ALA A 113 -6.16 -5.26 -9.88
N GLY A 114 -5.82 -3.97 -9.88
CA GLY A 114 -6.28 -3.00 -8.90
C GLY A 114 -5.77 -3.28 -7.48
N TYR A 115 -4.50 -3.69 -7.35
CA TYR A 115 -3.90 -3.88 -6.03
C TYR A 115 -2.41 -3.58 -5.95
N THR A 116 -1.95 -3.27 -4.73
CA THR A 116 -0.54 -3.08 -4.37
C THR A 116 -0.20 -3.96 -3.18
N ILE A 117 0.97 -4.59 -3.21
CA ILE A 117 1.51 -5.39 -2.11
C ILE A 117 2.79 -4.71 -1.61
N MET A 118 2.93 -4.54 -0.30
CA MET A 118 4.08 -3.88 0.29
C MET A 118 4.81 -4.77 1.30
N ARG A 119 6.12 -4.57 1.40
CA ARG A 119 7.01 -5.18 2.39
C ARG A 119 6.87 -4.45 3.73
N GLY A 120 6.02 -4.98 4.60
CA GLY A 120 5.68 -4.41 5.91
C GLY A 120 6.89 -4.04 6.77
N PRO A 121 7.89 -4.93 6.98
CA PRO A 121 9.03 -4.65 7.85
C PRO A 121 9.79 -3.36 7.50
N LYS A 122 9.83 -2.98 6.22
CA LYS A 122 10.52 -1.77 5.75
C LYS A 122 9.77 -0.47 6.03
N LEU A 123 8.49 -0.55 6.42
CA LEU A 123 7.73 0.60 6.92
C LEU A 123 8.13 0.98 8.35
N LEU A 124 8.70 0.05 9.14
CA LEU A 124 9.21 0.35 10.48
C LEU A 124 10.73 0.40 10.53
N ARG A 125 11.41 -0.36 9.67
CA ARG A 125 12.86 -0.53 9.63
C ARG A 125 13.37 -0.36 8.18
N PRO A 126 13.33 0.88 7.65
CA PRO A 126 13.76 1.15 6.29
C PRO A 126 15.28 0.97 6.13
N ASP A 127 15.74 0.76 4.90
CA ASP A 127 17.17 0.76 4.59
C ASP A 127 17.72 2.19 4.56
N ALA A 128 19.05 2.34 4.64
CA ALA A 128 19.72 3.62 4.92
C ALA A 128 19.40 4.79 3.96
N LEU A 129 18.91 4.51 2.75
CA LEU A 129 18.62 5.51 1.71
C LEU A 129 17.12 5.55 1.31
N THR A 130 16.28 4.87 2.07
CA THR A 130 14.84 4.79 1.83
C THR A 130 14.10 5.25 3.08
N THR A 131 12.91 5.81 2.90
CA THR A 131 12.00 6.11 4.01
C THR A 131 10.68 5.38 3.80
N PRO A 132 9.91 5.12 4.86
CA PRO A 132 8.55 4.60 4.73
C PRO A 132 7.69 5.50 3.83
N GLU A 133 7.86 6.82 3.93
CA GLU A 133 7.20 7.79 3.06
C GLU A 133 7.54 7.59 1.60
N HIS A 134 8.81 7.36 1.27
CA HIS A 134 9.25 7.10 -0.10
C HIS A 134 8.66 5.81 -0.66
N ILE A 135 8.70 4.71 0.12
CA ILE A 135 8.10 3.43 -0.29
C ILE A 135 6.62 3.62 -0.66
N VAL A 136 5.85 4.25 0.22
CA VAL A 136 4.41 4.43 -0.01
C VAL A 136 4.14 5.41 -1.14
N ALA A 137 4.86 6.54 -1.20
CA ALA A 137 4.70 7.52 -2.27
C ALA A 137 5.01 6.92 -3.65
N HIS A 138 6.06 6.09 -3.74
CA HIS A 138 6.45 5.39 -4.96
C HIS A 138 5.34 4.45 -5.45
N GLU A 139 4.82 3.59 -4.58
CA GLU A 139 3.73 2.69 -4.95
C GLU A 139 2.44 3.44 -5.35
N LEU A 140 2.13 4.54 -4.67
CA LEU A 140 0.98 5.37 -5.03
C LEU A 140 1.19 6.13 -6.34
N ALA A 141 2.43 6.47 -6.69
CA ALA A 141 2.76 7.12 -7.96
C ALA A 141 2.51 6.20 -9.17
N HIS A 142 2.78 4.90 -9.04
CA HIS A 142 2.36 3.91 -10.05
C HIS A 142 0.85 4.00 -10.31
N ILE A 143 0.06 4.05 -9.25
CA ILE A 143 -1.41 4.11 -9.32
C ILE A 143 -1.87 5.43 -9.94
N TYR A 144 -1.31 6.55 -9.51
CA TYR A 144 -1.67 7.88 -10.03
C TYR A 144 -1.39 7.96 -11.54
N LEU A 145 -0.20 7.53 -11.95
CA LEU A 145 0.23 7.60 -13.35
C LEU A 145 -0.36 6.50 -14.23
N GLN A 146 -0.97 5.48 -13.62
CA GLN A 146 -1.33 4.23 -14.31
C GLN A 146 -0.14 3.70 -15.14
N SER A 147 1.04 3.68 -14.54
CA SER A 147 2.30 3.39 -15.25
C SER A 147 3.24 2.50 -14.44
N ILE A 148 3.98 1.63 -15.12
CA ILE A 148 5.10 0.84 -14.60
C ILE A 148 6.46 1.45 -14.95
N ASP A 149 6.48 2.65 -15.54
CA ASP A 149 7.72 3.35 -15.84
C ASP A 149 8.34 3.92 -14.56
N GLU A 150 9.28 3.17 -14.00
CA GLU A 150 10.00 3.47 -12.75
C GLU A 150 10.61 4.87 -12.72
N ILE A 151 11.05 5.41 -13.87
CA ILE A 151 11.65 6.75 -13.93
C ILE A 151 10.59 7.82 -13.65
N SER A 152 9.46 7.74 -14.34
CA SER A 152 8.35 8.68 -14.15
C SER A 152 7.71 8.55 -12.76
N VAL A 153 7.60 7.31 -12.27
CA VAL A 153 7.06 6.98 -10.94
C VAL A 153 7.94 7.57 -9.84
N GLU A 154 9.25 7.32 -9.90
CA GLU A 154 10.21 7.84 -8.94
C GLU A 154 10.24 9.38 -8.94
N ALA A 155 10.20 9.99 -10.13
CA ALA A 155 10.17 11.45 -10.26
C ALA A 155 8.92 12.06 -9.58
N LEU A 156 7.75 11.45 -9.77
CA LEU A 156 6.52 11.90 -9.13
C LEU A 156 6.52 11.67 -7.61
N ALA A 157 7.02 10.51 -7.16
CA ALA A 157 7.13 10.20 -5.74
C ALA A 157 8.01 11.25 -5.02
N MET A 158 9.18 11.54 -5.58
CA MET A 158 10.07 12.56 -5.03
C MET A 158 9.47 13.97 -5.07
N LEU A 159 8.71 14.30 -6.11
CA LEU A 159 7.97 15.56 -6.18
C LEU A 159 6.94 15.69 -5.04
N TRP A 160 6.16 14.64 -4.76
CA TRP A 160 5.21 14.65 -3.65
C TRP A 160 5.89 14.81 -2.29
N LEU A 161 7.03 14.14 -2.09
CA LEU A 161 7.79 14.23 -0.85
C LEU A 161 8.43 15.61 -0.66
N ALA A 162 8.85 16.27 -1.74
CA ALA A 162 9.39 17.63 -1.68
C ALA A 162 8.31 18.71 -1.45
N GLY A 163 7.07 18.46 -1.90
CA GLY A 163 5.98 19.45 -1.93
C GLY A 163 5.11 19.52 -0.66
N ASN A 164 5.33 18.68 0.35
CA ASN A 164 4.49 18.55 1.57
C ASN A 164 2.99 18.27 1.36
N ASN A 165 2.51 18.04 0.12
CA ASN A 165 1.13 17.63 -0.17
C ASN A 165 1.09 16.85 -1.50
N ALA A 166 0.48 15.66 -1.47
CA ALA A 166 0.18 14.91 -2.67
C ALA A 166 -0.87 15.62 -3.52
N ALA A 167 -0.67 15.68 -4.83
CA ALA A 167 -1.69 16.18 -5.74
C ALA A 167 -2.92 15.24 -5.74
N PRO A 168 -4.15 15.77 -5.87
CA PRO A 168 -5.34 14.94 -6.02
C PRO A 168 -5.27 14.09 -7.29
N ILE A 169 -5.52 12.78 -7.18
CA ILE A 169 -5.68 11.87 -8.34
C ILE A 169 -6.92 12.33 -9.12
N GLN A 170 -6.76 12.58 -10.43
CA GLN A 170 -7.84 12.93 -11.37
C GLN A 170 -8.65 11.71 -11.80
#